data_AF-A0A368Z9C0-F1
#
_entry.id   AF-A0A368Z9C0-F1
#
_cell.length_a   1.000
_cell.length_b   1.000
_cell.length_c   1.000
_cell.angle_alpha   90.00
_cell.angle_beta   90.00
_cell.angle_gamma   90.00
#
_symmetry.space_group_name_H-M   'P 1'
#
loop_
_entity.id
_entity.type
_entity.pdbx_description
1 polymer ?
#
loop_
_entity_poly.entity_id
_entity_poly.type
_entity_poly.pdbx_seq_one_letter_code
_entity_poly.pdbx_strand_id
1 'polypeptide(L)'
;MNPKVEYEKLDNVVVAHRDSGKPVMRFSVQLQLFLSDGADRGRRHAVVDVLDSFRRLAPDRVTHLQPHLENRLVPIDSVAFPAICHAEAERLDPKDEGFGPHVTSFPAAPPQWQASAALTSAEPGGISVLDAALPPSFVRADPDRYLTQVLDWCARVKPMHGLAGFAPVYEIGMEASYMQETWPFLARFPGLNYPIPYPMAAEGQGHRKICGTSWLTVLGDDVLSALGSRAQLVERLADAWARIMDDGPVSGLPPGLRLYDYDGGLVIRAGDHPQMGDVNMGDIPETYRAVSDALRSIRFEDYQQNPMDLIRVPRPLDAYEETLNWLHRFDMAD
;
A
#
# COMPACT_ATOMS: atom_id res chain seq x y z
N MET A 1 21.86 10.45 9.75
CA MET A 1 22.58 9.37 9.02
C MET A 1 21.90 8.06 9.38
N ASN A 2 20.92 7.65 8.58
CA ASN A 2 20.03 6.53 8.89
C ASN A 2 20.83 5.21 8.85
N PRO A 3 20.83 4.35 9.90
CA PRO A 3 21.46 3.04 9.82
C PRO A 3 20.91 2.33 8.58
N LYS A 4 21.81 1.94 7.66
CA LYS A 4 21.46 1.33 6.38
C LYS A 4 20.52 0.16 6.67
N VAL A 5 19.23 0.31 6.35
CA VAL A 5 18.36 -0.84 6.16
C VAL A 5 19.06 -1.70 5.12
N GLU A 6 19.46 -2.90 5.50
CA GLU A 6 20.12 -3.81 4.58
C GLU A 6 19.03 -4.52 3.77
N TYR A 7 18.58 -3.87 2.70
CA TYR A 7 17.49 -4.34 1.83
C TYR A 7 17.72 -5.79 1.35
N GLU A 8 18.95 -6.11 0.96
CA GLU A 8 19.33 -7.46 0.53
C GLU A 8 19.17 -8.52 1.63
N LYS A 9 19.30 -8.13 2.91
CA LYS A 9 18.98 -9.02 4.03
C LYS A 9 17.47 -9.21 4.13
N LEU A 10 16.68 -8.15 3.99
CA LEU A 10 15.22 -8.22 4.05
C LEU A 10 14.60 -9.12 2.98
N ASP A 11 15.14 -9.12 1.76
CA ASP A 11 14.73 -10.06 0.68
C ASP A 11 14.74 -11.53 1.12
N ASN A 12 15.65 -11.87 2.04
CA ASN A 12 15.89 -13.22 2.53
C ASN A 12 15.26 -13.48 3.90
N VAL A 13 14.68 -12.46 4.55
CA VAL A 13 13.97 -12.64 5.82
C VAL A 13 12.62 -13.25 5.56
N VAL A 14 12.43 -14.47 6.07
CA VAL A 14 11.17 -15.19 6.06
C VAL A 14 10.81 -15.51 7.50
N VAL A 15 9.61 -15.10 7.91
CA VAL A 15 9.05 -15.40 9.22
C VAL A 15 8.25 -16.68 9.13
N ALA A 16 8.59 -17.62 10.00
CA ALA A 16 7.92 -18.89 10.11
C ALA A 16 6.78 -18.83 11.13
N HIS A 17 5.71 -19.58 10.88
CA HIS A 17 4.65 -19.81 11.84
C HIS A 17 5.22 -20.44 13.10
N ARG A 18 4.85 -19.92 14.27
CA ARG A 18 5.39 -20.34 15.57
C ARG A 18 5.31 -21.86 15.82
N ASP A 19 4.18 -22.48 15.48
CA ASP A 19 3.92 -23.89 15.78
C ASP A 19 4.35 -24.85 14.66
N SER A 20 4.05 -24.52 13.40
CA SER A 20 4.31 -25.42 12.28
C SER A 20 5.70 -25.27 11.67
N GLY A 21 6.41 -24.18 11.96
CA GLY A 21 7.70 -23.85 11.35
C GLY A 21 7.63 -23.51 9.85
N LYS A 22 6.42 -23.51 9.26
CA LYS A 22 6.23 -23.17 7.84
C LYS A 22 6.43 -21.67 7.62
N PRO A 23 7.07 -21.25 6.52
CA PRO A 23 7.06 -19.86 6.06
C PRO A 23 5.63 -19.29 5.97
N VAL A 24 5.38 -18.12 6.55
CA VAL A 24 4.04 -17.47 6.49
C VAL A 24 4.08 -16.00 6.12
N MET A 25 5.21 -15.32 6.37
CA MET A 25 5.35 -13.90 6.10
C MET A 25 6.77 -13.57 5.65
N ARG A 26 6.92 -12.53 4.86
CA ARG A 26 8.21 -11.86 4.58
C ARG A 26 8.03 -10.35 4.51
N PHE A 27 9.13 -9.63 4.31
CA PHE A 27 9.09 -8.19 4.09
C PHE A 27 9.33 -7.85 2.64
N SER A 28 8.48 -7.00 2.08
CA SER A 28 8.61 -6.47 0.72
C SER A 28 8.46 -4.96 0.72
N VAL A 29 8.70 -4.32 -0.44
CA VAL A 29 8.07 -3.03 -0.71
C VAL A 29 6.74 -3.31 -1.39
N GLN A 30 5.65 -2.85 -0.78
CA GLN A 30 4.29 -3.01 -1.29
C GLN A 30 3.73 -1.65 -1.66
N LEU A 31 3.15 -1.55 -2.85
CA LEU A 31 2.18 -0.55 -3.25
C LEU A 31 0.77 -1.09 -2.98
N GLN A 32 -0.08 -0.25 -2.40
CA GLN A 32 -1.52 -0.47 -2.27
C GLN A 32 -2.25 0.76 -2.78
N LEU A 33 -3.12 0.57 -3.76
CA LEU A 33 -3.95 1.61 -4.36
C LEU A 33 -5.42 1.33 -4.08
N PHE A 34 -6.15 2.35 -3.63
CA PHE A 34 -7.59 2.30 -3.42
C PHE A 34 -8.30 2.93 -4.60
N LEU A 35 -9.19 2.18 -5.22
CA LEU A 35 -9.87 2.54 -6.46
C LEU A 35 -11.38 2.67 -6.20
N SER A 36 -11.98 3.67 -6.85
CA SER A 36 -13.43 3.72 -7.02
C SER A 36 -13.85 2.87 -8.21
N ASP A 37 -15.15 2.59 -8.31
CA ASP A 37 -15.78 2.06 -9.53
C ASP A 37 -15.16 0.75 -10.04
N GLY A 38 -14.91 -0.23 -9.16
CA GLY A 38 -14.37 -1.55 -9.55
C GLY A 38 -15.24 -2.32 -10.56
N ALA A 39 -16.51 -1.95 -10.66
CA ALA A 39 -17.45 -2.44 -11.66
C ALA A 39 -17.15 -1.90 -13.07
N ASP A 40 -16.54 -0.72 -13.20
CA ASP A 40 -16.29 -0.13 -14.51
C ASP A 40 -15.35 -1.01 -15.34
N ARG A 41 -15.77 -1.35 -16.56
CA ARG A 41 -14.98 -2.21 -17.46
C ARG A 41 -13.66 -1.54 -17.82
N GLY A 42 -13.67 -0.23 -18.08
CA GLY A 42 -12.44 0.52 -18.35
C GLY A 42 -11.43 0.37 -17.21
N ARG A 43 -11.89 0.47 -15.96
CA ARG A 43 -11.08 0.25 -14.76
C ARG A 43 -10.54 -1.17 -14.69
N ARG A 44 -11.37 -2.19 -14.93
CA ARG A 44 -10.94 -3.60 -14.93
C ARG A 44 -9.82 -3.83 -15.96
N HIS A 45 -9.96 -3.28 -17.16
CA HIS A 45 -8.92 -3.35 -18.19
C HIS A 45 -7.63 -2.63 -17.78
N ALA A 46 -7.74 -1.41 -17.25
CA ALA A 46 -6.58 -0.65 -16.78
C ALA A 46 -5.82 -1.39 -15.67
N VAL A 47 -6.54 -2.09 -14.78
CA VAL A 47 -5.93 -2.94 -13.74
C VAL A 47 -5.19 -4.13 -14.34
N VAL A 48 -5.76 -4.80 -15.34
CA VAL A 48 -5.06 -5.89 -16.07
C VAL A 48 -3.79 -5.36 -16.74
N ASP A 49 -3.82 -4.17 -17.33
CA ASP A 49 -2.64 -3.53 -17.94
C ASP A 49 -1.55 -3.22 -16.89
N VAL A 50 -1.94 -2.85 -15.67
CA VAL A 50 -1.01 -2.69 -14.55
C VAL A 50 -0.39 -4.01 -14.14
N LEU A 51 -1.16 -5.10 -14.02
CA LEU A 51 -0.61 -6.43 -13.70
C LEU A 51 0.37 -6.92 -14.77
N ASP A 52 0.08 -6.68 -16.06
CA ASP A 52 0.99 -6.97 -17.15
C ASP A 52 2.27 -6.12 -17.10
N SER A 53 2.12 -4.83 -16.76
CA SER A 53 3.28 -3.96 -16.53
C SER A 53 4.12 -4.40 -15.34
N PHE A 54 3.50 -4.88 -14.26
CA PHE A 54 4.19 -5.46 -13.11
C PHE A 54 4.98 -6.71 -13.53
N ARG A 55 4.39 -7.63 -14.29
CA ARG A 55 5.08 -8.82 -14.82
C ARG A 55 6.33 -8.43 -15.61
N ARG A 56 6.26 -7.38 -16.45
CA ARG A 56 7.40 -6.89 -17.23
C ARG A 56 8.58 -6.38 -16.38
N LEU A 57 8.39 -6.05 -15.11
CA LEU A 57 9.50 -5.68 -14.22
C LEU A 57 10.44 -6.86 -13.97
N ALA A 58 9.90 -8.09 -13.94
CA ALA A 58 10.65 -9.31 -13.70
C ALA A 58 9.95 -10.52 -14.37
N PRO A 59 9.98 -10.63 -15.70
CA PRO A 59 9.22 -11.65 -16.45
C PRO A 59 9.62 -13.08 -16.08
N ASP A 60 10.90 -13.30 -15.75
CA ASP A 60 11.42 -14.60 -15.32
C ASP A 60 11.07 -14.95 -13.86
N ARG A 61 10.54 -13.99 -13.10
CA ARG A 61 10.18 -14.16 -11.67
C ARG A 61 8.67 -14.23 -11.47
N VAL A 62 7.89 -13.42 -12.18
CA VAL A 62 6.43 -13.43 -12.16
C VAL A 62 5.93 -14.44 -13.19
N THR A 63 5.77 -15.68 -12.75
CA THR A 63 5.61 -16.84 -13.62
C THR A 63 4.23 -17.47 -13.59
N HIS A 64 3.39 -17.13 -12.59
CA HIS A 64 2.07 -17.73 -12.42
C HIS A 64 0.97 -16.68 -12.33
N LEU A 65 -0.20 -17.03 -12.86
CA LEU A 65 -1.44 -16.28 -12.80
C LEU A 65 -2.47 -17.10 -12.02
N GLN A 66 -3.21 -16.45 -11.15
CA GLN A 66 -4.48 -16.91 -10.65
C GLN A 66 -5.55 -16.07 -11.36
N PRO A 67 -6.30 -16.66 -12.31
CA PRO A 67 -7.44 -15.99 -12.93
C PRO A 67 -8.54 -15.72 -11.90
N HIS A 68 -9.54 -14.92 -12.26
CA HIS A 68 -10.54 -14.41 -11.32
C HIS A 68 -11.14 -15.49 -10.42
N LEU A 69 -10.84 -15.39 -9.11
CA LEU A 69 -11.34 -16.27 -8.03
C LEU A 69 -11.15 -17.78 -8.29
N GLU A 70 -10.22 -18.16 -9.17
CA GLU A 70 -9.86 -19.55 -9.41
C GLU A 70 -9.03 -20.07 -8.23
N ASN A 71 -9.25 -21.31 -7.83
CA ASN A 71 -8.52 -21.91 -6.70
C ASN A 71 -7.09 -22.35 -7.04
N ARG A 72 -6.63 -22.13 -8.29
CA ARG A 72 -5.37 -22.67 -8.78
C ARG A 72 -4.55 -21.61 -9.51
N LEU A 73 -3.26 -21.63 -9.23
CA LEU A 73 -2.25 -20.95 -10.03
C LEU A 73 -1.99 -21.73 -11.32
N VAL A 74 -1.94 -21.03 -12.44
CA VAL A 74 -1.54 -21.56 -13.75
C VAL A 74 -0.25 -20.87 -14.20
N PRO A 75 0.70 -21.59 -14.84
CA PRO A 75 1.87 -20.97 -15.43
C PRO A 75 1.42 -19.94 -16.50
N ILE A 76 1.96 -18.72 -16.45
CA ILE A 76 1.53 -17.66 -17.37
C ILE A 76 1.81 -18.04 -18.82
N ASP A 77 2.93 -18.70 -19.11
CA ASP A 77 3.29 -19.11 -20.47
C ASP A 77 2.38 -20.22 -21.03
N SER A 78 1.54 -20.83 -20.18
CA SER A 78 0.52 -21.80 -20.60
C SER A 78 -0.81 -21.15 -21.01
N VAL A 79 -0.95 -19.83 -20.84
CA VAL A 79 -2.17 -19.06 -21.10
C VAL A 79 -1.85 -17.77 -21.87
N ALA A 80 -2.84 -17.22 -22.56
CA ALA A 80 -2.69 -15.97 -23.31
C ALA A 80 -2.83 -14.73 -22.42
N PHE A 81 -1.97 -14.56 -21.41
CA PHE A 81 -1.94 -13.35 -20.57
C PHE A 81 -1.30 -12.17 -21.33
N PRO A 82 -1.84 -10.93 -21.28
CA PRO A 82 -2.99 -10.50 -20.46
C PRO A 82 -4.38 -10.70 -21.09
N ALA A 83 -4.46 -11.14 -22.35
CA ALA A 83 -5.72 -11.26 -23.10
C ALA A 83 -6.78 -12.12 -22.39
N ILE A 84 -6.40 -13.19 -21.69
CA ILE A 84 -7.33 -14.01 -20.90
C ILE A 84 -8.01 -13.21 -19.78
N CYS A 85 -7.28 -12.36 -19.07
CA CYS A 85 -7.83 -11.53 -18.00
C CYS A 85 -8.73 -10.40 -18.54
N HIS A 86 -8.38 -9.84 -19.71
CA HIS A 86 -9.28 -8.90 -20.39
C HIS A 86 -10.58 -9.58 -20.83
N ALA A 87 -10.50 -10.80 -21.38
CA ALA A 87 -11.70 -11.55 -21.75
C ALA A 87 -12.57 -11.88 -20.53
N GLU A 88 -11.96 -12.19 -19.38
CA GLU A 88 -12.68 -12.35 -18.11
C GLU A 88 -13.36 -11.07 -17.66
N ALA A 89 -12.66 -9.93 -17.68
CA ALA A 89 -13.20 -8.64 -17.31
C ALA A 89 -14.44 -8.24 -18.14
N GLU A 90 -14.45 -8.59 -19.44
CA GLU A 90 -15.60 -8.39 -20.34
C GLU A 90 -16.76 -9.35 -20.05
N ARG A 91 -16.44 -10.60 -19.70
CA ARG A 91 -17.43 -11.66 -19.46
C ARG A 91 -18.22 -11.47 -18.17
N LEU A 92 -17.56 -11.03 -17.10
CA LEU A 92 -18.17 -10.87 -15.78
C LEU A 92 -19.24 -9.78 -15.79
N ASP A 93 -20.39 -10.01 -15.16
CA ASP A 93 -21.42 -8.99 -14.96
C ASP A 93 -20.95 -7.98 -13.90
N PRO A 94 -20.69 -6.72 -14.27
CA PRO A 94 -20.24 -5.70 -13.32
C PRO A 94 -21.20 -5.46 -12.14
N LYS A 95 -22.48 -5.78 -12.30
CA LYS A 95 -23.49 -5.52 -11.27
C LYS A 95 -23.34 -6.42 -10.07
N ASP A 96 -23.05 -7.70 -10.32
CA ASP A 96 -23.14 -8.75 -9.31
C ASP A 96 -21.79 -9.45 -9.07
N GLU A 97 -20.85 -9.36 -10.01
CA GLU A 97 -19.57 -10.04 -9.95
C GLU A 97 -18.42 -9.03 -9.77
N GLY A 98 -17.61 -9.23 -8.73
CA GLY A 98 -16.32 -8.55 -8.60
C GLY A 98 -15.30 -9.06 -9.62
N PHE A 99 -14.09 -8.51 -9.60
CA PHE A 99 -12.99 -9.00 -10.44
C PHE A 99 -11.69 -9.02 -9.65
N GLY A 100 -10.95 -10.13 -9.71
CA GLY A 100 -9.83 -10.36 -8.81
C GLY A 100 -8.70 -11.20 -9.42
N PRO A 101 -8.03 -10.72 -10.47
CA PRO A 101 -6.84 -11.36 -11.03
C PRO A 101 -5.63 -11.19 -10.11
N HIS A 102 -4.73 -12.16 -10.11
CA HIS A 102 -3.50 -12.14 -9.33
C HIS A 102 -2.33 -12.78 -10.09
N VAL A 103 -1.18 -12.10 -10.14
CA VAL A 103 0.07 -12.62 -10.73
C VAL A 103 1.14 -12.74 -9.66
N THR A 104 1.97 -13.79 -9.72
CA THR A 104 2.89 -14.10 -8.63
C THR A 104 4.12 -14.89 -9.06
N SER A 105 5.17 -14.80 -8.24
CA SER A 105 6.30 -15.70 -8.27
C SER A 105 5.98 -17.02 -7.60
N PHE A 106 6.38 -18.13 -8.21
CA PHE A 106 6.18 -19.49 -7.72
C PHE A 106 7.50 -20.28 -7.87
N PRO A 107 7.82 -21.29 -7.03
CA PRO A 107 7.02 -21.88 -5.94
C PRO A 107 7.23 -21.23 -4.56
N ALA A 108 7.90 -20.08 -4.48
CA ALA A 108 8.13 -19.42 -3.19
C ALA A 108 6.79 -19.05 -2.52
N ALA A 109 6.57 -19.53 -1.30
CA ALA A 109 5.43 -19.21 -0.44
C ALA A 109 5.95 -18.75 0.93
N PRO A 110 5.66 -17.51 1.38
CA PRO A 110 5.05 -16.40 0.64
C PRO A 110 5.79 -16.07 -0.68
N PRO A 111 5.18 -15.34 -1.63
CA PRO A 111 5.83 -14.99 -2.91
C PRO A 111 6.77 -13.77 -2.78
N GLN A 112 7.83 -13.70 -3.60
CA GLN A 112 8.78 -12.56 -3.60
C GLN A 112 8.25 -11.41 -4.46
N TRP A 113 7.53 -11.77 -5.51
CA TRP A 113 6.85 -10.86 -6.41
C TRP A 113 5.39 -11.28 -6.44
N GLN A 114 4.47 -10.35 -6.16
CA GLN A 114 3.05 -10.57 -6.42
C GLN A 114 2.34 -9.26 -6.71
N ALA A 115 1.30 -9.31 -7.53
CA ALA A 115 0.37 -8.22 -7.70
C ALA A 115 -1.04 -8.77 -7.88
N SER A 116 -2.01 -8.17 -7.22
CA SER A 116 -3.39 -8.65 -7.18
C SER A 116 -4.35 -7.48 -7.15
N ALA A 117 -5.55 -7.69 -7.68
CA ALA A 117 -6.65 -6.77 -7.49
C ALA A 117 -7.82 -7.44 -6.78
N ALA A 118 -8.59 -6.65 -6.05
CA ALA A 118 -9.90 -6.98 -5.53
C ALA A 118 -10.84 -5.84 -5.92
N LEU A 119 -11.46 -5.97 -7.10
CA LEU A 119 -12.38 -4.99 -7.64
C LEU A 119 -13.82 -5.38 -7.28
N THR A 120 -14.52 -4.45 -6.65
CA THR A 120 -15.91 -4.64 -6.21
C THR A 120 -16.86 -4.69 -7.41
N SER A 121 -18.05 -5.27 -7.20
CA SER A 121 -19.20 -5.11 -8.10
C SER A 121 -19.79 -3.70 -7.96
N ALA A 122 -20.94 -3.43 -8.59
CA ALA A 122 -21.59 -2.12 -8.64
C ALA A 122 -22.28 -1.72 -7.31
N GLU A 123 -21.64 -1.99 -6.18
CA GLU A 123 -22.09 -1.62 -4.85
C GLU A 123 -21.77 -0.15 -4.53
N PRO A 124 -22.76 0.66 -4.11
CA PRO A 124 -22.53 2.06 -3.77
C PRO A 124 -21.50 2.22 -2.66
N GLY A 125 -20.45 3.00 -2.91
CA GLY A 125 -19.42 3.29 -1.91
C GLY A 125 -18.36 2.20 -1.74
N GLY A 126 -18.45 1.10 -2.51
CA GLY A 126 -17.46 0.03 -2.52
C GLY A 126 -16.06 0.53 -2.88
N ILE A 127 -15.09 0.12 -2.09
CA ILE A 127 -13.68 0.47 -2.29
C ILE A 127 -12.94 -0.75 -2.83
N SER A 128 -12.43 -0.61 -4.04
CA SER A 128 -11.60 -1.63 -4.68
C SER A 128 -10.13 -1.45 -4.33
N VAL A 129 -9.35 -2.53 -4.38
CA VAL A 129 -7.92 -2.51 -4.02
C VAL A 129 -7.08 -3.10 -5.14
N LEU A 130 -5.92 -2.49 -5.39
CA LEU A 130 -4.85 -3.03 -6.22
C LEU A 130 -3.55 -3.02 -5.42
N ASP A 131 -2.98 -4.20 -5.22
CA ASP A 131 -1.74 -4.41 -4.49
C ASP A 131 -0.63 -4.88 -5.43
N ALA A 132 0.59 -4.41 -5.20
CA ALA A 132 1.79 -4.90 -5.87
C ALA A 132 2.96 -4.91 -4.90
N ALA A 133 3.55 -6.09 -4.66
CA ALA A 133 4.68 -6.29 -3.76
C ALA A 133 5.87 -6.88 -4.51
N LEU A 134 7.04 -6.32 -4.27
CA LEU A 134 8.30 -6.73 -4.89
C LEU A 134 9.48 -6.66 -3.91
N PRO A 135 10.62 -7.30 -4.23
CA PRO A 135 11.75 -7.37 -3.32
C PRO A 135 12.30 -5.99 -2.93
N PRO A 136 12.60 -5.76 -1.64
CA PRO A 136 13.27 -4.56 -1.17
C PRO A 136 14.51 -4.18 -1.99
N SER A 137 15.35 -5.15 -2.35
CA SER A 137 16.56 -4.90 -3.15
C SER A 137 16.29 -4.27 -4.51
N PHE A 138 15.15 -4.58 -5.15
CA PHE A 138 14.78 -4.00 -6.44
C PHE A 138 14.54 -2.49 -6.32
N VAL A 139 13.83 -2.05 -5.27
CA VAL A 139 13.62 -0.62 -4.98
C VAL A 139 14.92 0.06 -4.57
N ARG A 140 15.75 -0.63 -3.79
CA ARG A 140 17.05 -0.08 -3.34
C ARG A 140 18.01 0.15 -4.50
N ALA A 141 17.99 -0.73 -5.50
CA ALA A 141 18.85 -0.60 -6.67
C ALA A 141 18.53 0.66 -7.48
N ASP A 142 17.24 1.00 -7.62
CA ASP A 142 16.79 2.19 -8.33
C ASP A 142 15.41 2.66 -7.84
N PRO A 143 15.35 3.52 -6.80
CA PRO A 143 14.10 3.99 -6.24
C PRO A 143 13.34 4.92 -7.19
N ASP A 144 14.04 5.61 -8.11
CA ASP A 144 13.44 6.51 -9.08
C ASP A 144 12.76 5.75 -10.22
N ARG A 145 13.34 4.61 -10.64
CA ARG A 145 12.68 3.67 -11.55
C ARG A 145 11.39 3.12 -10.94
N TYR A 146 11.43 2.72 -9.66
CA TYR A 146 10.21 2.27 -8.98
C TYR A 146 9.15 3.37 -8.91
N LEU A 147 9.54 4.59 -8.52
CA LEU A 147 8.62 5.74 -8.49
C LEU A 147 8.01 6.03 -9.88
N THR A 148 8.82 6.01 -10.93
CA THR A 148 8.34 6.20 -12.31
C THR A 148 7.27 5.17 -12.67
N GLN A 149 7.46 3.92 -12.24
CA GLN A 149 6.49 2.86 -12.47
C GLN A 149 5.20 3.05 -11.66
N VAL A 150 5.31 3.52 -10.41
CA VAL A 150 4.15 3.87 -9.58
C VAL A 150 3.34 5.00 -10.22
N LEU A 151 4.00 6.05 -10.74
CA LEU A 151 3.34 7.17 -11.43
C LEU A 151 2.60 6.71 -12.70
N ASP A 152 3.21 5.84 -13.50
CA ASP A 152 2.57 5.23 -14.68
C ASP A 152 1.34 4.41 -14.30
N TRP A 153 1.43 3.58 -13.25
CA TRP A 153 0.27 2.83 -12.76
C TRP A 153 -0.84 3.75 -12.25
N CYS A 154 -0.49 4.79 -11.48
CA CYS A 154 -1.46 5.76 -10.97
C CYS A 154 -2.17 6.50 -12.10
N ALA A 155 -1.46 6.91 -13.16
CA ALA A 155 -2.05 7.56 -14.32
C ALA A 155 -3.06 6.67 -15.07
N ARG A 156 -2.82 5.35 -15.09
CA ARG A 156 -3.71 4.38 -15.75
C ARG A 156 -4.97 4.12 -14.94
N VAL A 157 -4.84 3.88 -13.64
CA VAL A 157 -5.96 3.41 -12.79
C VAL A 157 -6.64 4.53 -12.01
N LYS A 158 -6.06 5.73 -11.99
CA LYS A 158 -6.59 6.94 -11.31
C LYS A 158 -7.11 6.62 -9.90
N PRO A 159 -6.21 6.24 -8.98
CA PRO A 159 -6.61 5.83 -7.64
C PRO A 159 -7.19 7.01 -6.86
N MET A 160 -8.12 6.72 -5.93
CA MET A 160 -8.57 7.71 -4.96
C MET A 160 -7.41 8.17 -4.08
N HIS A 161 -6.63 7.20 -3.60
CA HIS A 161 -5.38 7.38 -2.87
C HIS A 161 -4.64 6.03 -2.77
N GLY A 162 -3.47 6.02 -2.15
CA GLY A 162 -2.70 4.81 -1.94
C GLY A 162 -1.39 5.04 -1.20
N LEU A 163 -0.72 3.95 -0.86
CA LEU A 163 0.53 3.95 -0.10
C LEU A 163 1.55 3.03 -0.76
N ALA A 164 2.82 3.40 -0.73
CA ALA A 164 3.90 2.47 -0.98
C ALA A 164 4.98 2.57 0.09
N GLY A 165 5.51 1.43 0.54
CA GLY A 165 6.54 1.37 1.56
C GLY A 165 6.88 -0.07 1.93
N PHE A 166 7.70 -0.25 2.97
CA PHE A 166 7.95 -1.59 3.49
C PHE A 166 6.67 -2.19 4.06
N ALA A 167 6.37 -3.45 3.77
CA ALA A 167 5.18 -4.12 4.29
C ALA A 167 5.46 -5.59 4.58
N PRO A 168 4.76 -6.19 5.55
CA PRO A 168 4.67 -7.63 5.66
C PRO A 168 3.82 -8.19 4.50
N VAL A 169 4.26 -9.30 3.92
CA VAL A 169 3.65 -9.91 2.74
C VAL A 169 3.47 -11.41 2.94
N TYR A 170 2.33 -11.92 2.50
CA TYR A 170 1.82 -13.26 2.75
C TYR A 170 1.44 -13.95 1.44
N GLU A 171 1.05 -15.23 1.53
CA GLU A 171 0.23 -15.81 0.46
C GLU A 171 -1.11 -15.07 0.38
N ILE A 172 -1.63 -14.89 -0.84
CA ILE A 172 -2.86 -14.14 -1.10
C ILE A 172 -4.02 -14.64 -0.22
N GLY A 173 -4.66 -13.71 0.50
CA GLY A 173 -5.82 -14.00 1.36
C GLY A 173 -5.47 -14.51 2.76
N MET A 174 -4.18 -14.60 3.12
CA MET A 174 -3.72 -15.10 4.42
C MET A 174 -3.30 -14.00 5.40
N GLU A 175 -3.42 -12.72 5.03
CA GLU A 175 -3.01 -11.55 5.83
C GLU A 175 -3.59 -11.60 7.25
N ALA A 176 -4.89 -11.88 7.35
CA ALA A 176 -5.62 -11.90 8.62
C ALA A 176 -5.36 -13.17 9.46
N SER A 177 -4.67 -14.17 8.91
CA SER A 177 -4.40 -15.46 9.55
C SER A 177 -3.13 -15.47 10.40
N TYR A 178 -2.17 -14.59 10.10
CA TYR A 178 -0.82 -14.62 10.69
C TYR A 178 -0.50 -13.42 11.56
N MET A 179 -1.53 -12.76 12.08
CA MET A 179 -1.37 -11.58 12.93
C MET A 179 -0.51 -11.84 14.18
N GLN A 180 -0.53 -13.08 14.65
CA GLN A 180 0.28 -13.57 15.75
C GLN A 180 1.78 -13.48 15.47
N GLU A 181 2.19 -13.62 14.21
CA GLU A 181 3.56 -13.46 13.71
C GLU A 181 3.83 -12.01 13.27
N THR A 182 2.82 -11.32 12.76
CA THR A 182 2.92 -9.94 12.24
C THR A 182 3.05 -8.89 13.33
N TRP A 183 2.25 -9.00 14.39
CA TRP A 183 2.09 -7.95 15.41
C TRP A 183 3.42 -7.46 16.04
N PRO A 184 4.37 -8.35 16.42
CA PRO A 184 5.66 -7.89 16.98
C PRO A 184 6.44 -6.93 16.07
N PHE A 185 6.24 -7.02 14.75
CA PHE A 185 6.88 -6.12 13.79
C PHE A 185 6.13 -4.81 13.66
N LEU A 186 4.79 -4.83 13.61
CA LEU A 186 3.98 -3.61 13.58
C LEU A 186 4.18 -2.78 14.85
N ALA A 187 4.17 -3.43 16.02
CA ALA A 187 4.39 -2.75 17.30
C ALA A 187 5.78 -2.10 17.42
N ARG A 188 6.77 -2.54 16.63
CA ARG A 188 8.15 -2.05 16.70
C ARG A 188 8.52 -1.08 15.56
N PHE A 189 8.06 -1.34 14.35
CA PHE A 189 8.55 -0.70 13.13
C PHE A 189 7.45 0.17 12.51
N PRO A 190 7.36 1.46 12.89
CA PRO A 190 6.22 2.31 12.55
C PRO A 190 6.18 2.65 11.05
N GLY A 191 7.31 2.59 10.37
CA GLY A 191 7.42 2.82 8.93
C GLY A 191 6.91 1.66 8.06
N LEU A 192 6.53 0.53 8.67
CA LEU A 192 5.79 -0.51 7.94
C LEU A 192 4.43 0.02 7.48
N ASN A 193 4.07 -0.32 6.26
CA ASN A 193 2.73 -0.24 5.73
C ASN A 193 2.02 -1.55 6.07
N TYR A 194 0.83 -1.45 6.66
CA TYR A 194 0.00 -2.61 6.96
C TYR A 194 -1.39 -2.35 6.39
N PRO A 195 -1.98 -3.32 5.66
CA PRO A 195 -3.34 -3.21 5.15
C PRO A 195 -4.32 -3.26 6.33
N ILE A 196 -4.61 -2.09 6.90
CA ILE A 196 -5.78 -1.89 7.75
C ILE A 196 -7.00 -2.25 6.89
N PRO A 197 -8.08 -2.84 7.43
CA PRO A 197 -9.31 -3.13 6.66
C PRO A 197 -10.11 -1.86 6.31
N TYR A 198 -9.41 -0.89 5.73
CA TYR A 198 -9.89 0.39 5.28
C TYR A 198 -11.03 0.30 4.25
N PRO A 199 -11.02 -0.62 3.25
CA PRO A 199 -12.13 -0.74 2.31
C PRO A 199 -13.49 -1.00 2.98
N MET A 200 -13.49 -1.71 4.12
CA MET A 200 -14.71 -1.99 4.89
C MET A 200 -15.05 -0.81 5.80
N ALA A 201 -14.06 -0.29 6.54
CA ALA A 201 -14.31 0.77 7.52
C ALA A 201 -14.71 2.12 6.89
N ALA A 202 -14.15 2.44 5.72
CA ALA A 202 -14.29 3.74 5.06
C ALA A 202 -15.23 3.72 3.84
N GLU A 203 -16.12 2.73 3.75
CA GLU A 203 -17.10 2.61 2.67
C GLU A 203 -17.82 3.95 2.41
N GLY A 204 -17.86 4.39 1.15
CA GLY A 204 -18.43 5.68 0.74
C GLY A 204 -17.60 6.93 1.11
N GLN A 205 -16.48 6.79 1.83
CA GLN A 205 -15.62 7.90 2.26
C GLN A 205 -14.26 7.95 1.54
N GLY A 206 -13.93 6.91 0.76
CA GLY A 206 -12.66 6.72 0.05
C GLY A 206 -12.18 7.90 -0.82
N HIS A 207 -13.10 8.68 -1.36
CA HIS A 207 -12.80 9.84 -2.22
C HIS A 207 -12.30 11.07 -1.45
N ARG A 208 -12.46 11.11 -0.13
CA ARG A 208 -12.13 12.29 0.69
C ARG A 208 -11.20 11.99 1.85
N LYS A 209 -11.11 10.71 2.23
CA LYS A 209 -10.36 10.27 3.39
C LYS A 209 -9.29 9.28 2.97
N ILE A 210 -8.09 9.39 3.52
CA ILE A 210 -6.98 8.46 3.25
C ILE A 210 -6.79 7.47 4.39
N CYS A 211 -6.29 6.28 4.06
CA CYS A 211 -6.02 5.23 5.04
C CYS A 211 -4.77 5.47 5.91
N GLY A 212 -3.87 6.37 5.50
CA GLY A 212 -2.63 6.67 6.23
C GLY A 212 -1.57 7.33 5.36
N THR A 213 -0.30 7.17 5.77
CA THR A 213 0.89 7.70 5.09
C THR A 213 2.02 6.67 5.13
N SER A 214 2.92 6.76 4.15
CA SER A 214 4.10 5.89 4.01
C SER A 214 5.17 6.56 3.14
N TRP A 215 6.20 5.82 2.72
CA TRP A 215 7.29 6.32 1.86
C TRP A 215 6.77 7.07 0.63
N LEU A 216 5.87 6.44 -0.12
CA LEU A 216 5.08 7.09 -1.15
C LEU A 216 3.65 7.19 -0.64
N THR A 217 3.07 8.39 -0.71
CA THR A 217 1.65 8.62 -0.43
C THR A 217 1.01 9.18 -1.68
N VAL A 218 0.11 8.39 -2.28
CA VAL A 218 -0.62 8.71 -3.51
C VAL A 218 -1.93 9.41 -3.15
N LEU A 219 -2.19 10.55 -3.77
CA LEU A 219 -3.41 11.34 -3.58
C LEU A 219 -4.06 11.57 -4.94
N GLY A 220 -5.28 11.08 -5.12
CA GLY A 220 -6.10 11.41 -6.28
C GLY A 220 -6.63 12.84 -6.21
N ASP A 221 -7.08 13.37 -7.35
CA ASP A 221 -7.58 14.76 -7.45
C ASP A 221 -8.69 15.09 -6.44
N ASP A 222 -9.64 14.18 -6.21
CA ASP A 222 -10.74 14.39 -5.26
C ASP A 222 -10.21 14.60 -3.83
N VAL A 223 -9.28 13.75 -3.39
CA VAL A 223 -8.66 13.83 -2.06
C VAL A 223 -7.80 15.09 -1.96
N LEU A 224 -7.04 15.40 -3.01
CA LEU A 224 -6.20 16.59 -3.06
C LEU A 224 -7.02 17.88 -2.96
N SER A 225 -8.18 17.92 -3.62
CA SER A 225 -9.08 19.08 -3.58
C SER A 225 -9.54 19.44 -2.16
N ALA A 226 -9.65 18.45 -1.27
CA ALA A 226 -10.00 18.65 0.14
C ALA A 226 -8.87 19.31 0.96
N LEU A 227 -7.61 19.23 0.50
CA LEU A 227 -6.47 19.89 1.13
C LEU A 227 -6.26 21.33 0.65
N GLY A 228 -6.86 21.66 -0.50
CA GLY A 228 -6.70 22.92 -1.21
C GLY A 228 -5.73 22.80 -2.39
N SER A 229 -5.10 23.92 -2.74
CA SER A 229 -4.12 23.98 -3.82
C SER A 229 -2.80 23.30 -3.48
N ARG A 230 -2.00 22.99 -4.50
CA ARG A 230 -0.62 22.50 -4.33
C ARG A 230 0.23 23.43 -3.46
N ALA A 231 0.05 24.75 -3.57
CA ALA A 231 0.77 25.71 -2.73
C ALA A 231 0.42 25.53 -1.25
N GLN A 232 -0.87 25.33 -0.93
CA GLN A 232 -1.33 25.05 0.43
C GLN A 232 -0.81 23.71 0.95
N LEU A 233 -0.69 22.69 0.10
CA LEU A 233 -0.04 21.43 0.50
C LEU A 233 1.44 21.65 0.85
N VAL A 234 2.18 22.44 0.05
CA VAL A 234 3.58 22.76 0.34
C VAL A 234 3.71 23.53 1.67
N GLU A 235 2.85 24.52 1.91
CA GLU A 235 2.79 25.26 3.18
C GLU A 235 2.53 24.33 4.36
N ARG A 236 1.54 23.44 4.26
CA ARG A 236 1.23 22.44 5.30
C ARG A 236 2.42 21.53 5.61
N LEU A 237 3.14 21.08 4.58
CA LEU A 237 4.34 20.25 4.75
C LEU A 237 5.49 21.03 5.41
N ALA A 238 5.69 22.30 5.04
CA ALA A 238 6.68 23.17 5.66
C ALA A 238 6.38 23.43 7.13
N ASP A 239 5.12 23.73 7.47
CA ASP A 239 4.65 23.96 8.84
C ASP A 239 4.79 22.69 9.69
N ALA A 240 4.42 21.53 9.15
CA ALA A 240 4.57 20.24 9.81
C ALA A 240 6.04 19.93 10.11
N TRP A 241 6.93 20.16 9.14
CA TRP A 241 8.36 19.96 9.31
C TRP A 241 8.96 20.86 10.39
N ALA A 242 8.60 22.15 10.40
CA ALA A 242 9.09 23.09 11.42
C ALA A 242 8.72 22.65 12.84
N ARG A 243 7.51 22.10 13.04
CA ARG A 243 7.09 21.52 14.33
C ARG A 243 7.90 20.30 14.75
N ILE A 244 8.33 19.47 13.80
CA ILE A 244 9.05 18.21 14.07
C ILE A 244 10.53 18.46 14.37
N MET A 245 11.17 19.34 13.60
CA MET A 245 12.61 19.57 13.71
C MET A 245 13.00 20.60 14.78
N ASP A 246 12.02 21.28 15.39
CA ASP A 246 12.25 22.48 16.23
C ASP A 246 13.10 23.55 15.51
N ASP A 247 12.98 23.57 14.18
CA ASP A 247 13.68 24.47 13.27
C ASP A 247 12.75 25.62 12.83
N GLY A 248 13.36 26.72 12.36
CA GLY A 248 12.62 27.79 11.72
C GLY A 248 11.90 27.33 10.42
N PRO A 249 10.87 28.06 9.97
CA PRO A 249 10.12 27.69 8.78
C PRO A 249 11.02 27.57 7.56
N VAL A 250 10.88 26.46 6.83
CA VAL A 250 11.60 26.24 5.57
C VAL A 250 10.81 26.90 4.43
N SER A 251 11.51 27.61 3.53
CA SER A 251 10.89 28.11 2.32
C SER A 251 10.72 26.98 1.30
N GLY A 252 9.47 26.67 0.93
CA GLY A 252 9.15 25.62 -0.04
C GLY A 252 9.07 24.24 0.59
N LEU A 253 9.46 23.20 -0.16
CA LEU A 253 9.38 21.82 0.31
C LEU A 253 10.50 21.51 1.31
N PRO A 254 10.18 20.86 2.44
CA PRO A 254 11.20 20.40 3.39
C PRO A 254 12.25 19.46 2.78
N PRO A 255 13.45 19.39 3.37
CA PRO A 255 14.47 18.40 3.00
C PRO A 255 13.90 16.97 2.99
N GLY A 256 14.28 16.18 1.99
CA GLY A 256 13.80 14.80 1.84
C GLY A 256 12.37 14.65 1.31
N LEU A 257 11.56 15.71 1.25
CA LEU A 257 10.22 15.65 0.66
C LEU A 257 10.21 16.06 -0.81
N ARG A 258 9.50 15.30 -1.64
CA ARG A 258 9.31 15.60 -3.08
C ARG A 258 7.87 15.34 -3.49
N LEU A 259 7.37 16.14 -4.44
CA LEU A 259 6.03 16.02 -5.01
C LEU A 259 6.14 15.68 -6.49
N TYR A 260 5.40 14.68 -6.94
CA TYR A 260 5.38 14.22 -8.33
C TYR A 260 3.95 14.16 -8.84
N ASP A 261 3.67 14.85 -9.94
CA ASP A 261 2.35 14.85 -10.56
C ASP A 261 2.15 13.61 -11.46
N TYR A 262 0.92 13.14 -11.55
CA TYR A 262 0.47 12.19 -12.57
C TYR A 262 -0.91 12.61 -13.09
N ASP A 263 -1.36 12.04 -14.21
CA ASP A 263 -2.72 12.29 -14.71
C ASP A 263 -3.77 11.72 -13.74
N GLY A 264 -4.39 12.59 -12.94
CA GLY A 264 -5.37 12.23 -11.92
C GLY A 264 -4.91 12.41 -10.47
N GLY A 265 -3.77 13.05 -10.21
CA GLY A 265 -3.36 13.40 -8.86
C GLY A 265 -1.87 13.65 -8.66
N LEU A 266 -1.39 13.40 -7.43
CA LEU A 266 0.02 13.57 -7.06
C LEU A 266 0.53 12.45 -6.14
N VAL A 267 1.83 12.24 -6.13
CA VAL A 267 2.55 11.39 -5.18
C VAL A 267 3.50 12.22 -4.35
N ILE A 268 3.36 12.11 -3.02
CA ILE A 268 4.32 12.63 -2.05
C ILE A 268 5.34 11.54 -1.78
N ARG A 269 6.63 11.83 -1.98
CA ARG A 269 7.74 10.97 -1.58
C ARG A 269 8.39 11.51 -0.32
N ALA A 270 8.38 10.69 0.73
CA ALA A 270 8.92 10.99 2.05
C ALA A 270 10.29 10.32 2.25
N GLY A 271 11.35 11.01 1.83
CA GLY A 271 12.72 10.50 1.86
C GLY A 271 13.14 9.76 0.59
N ASP A 272 14.45 9.60 0.42
CA ASP A 272 15.02 8.99 -0.79
C ASP A 272 14.72 7.49 -0.90
N HIS A 273 14.48 6.82 0.22
CA HIS A 273 14.23 5.38 0.30
C HIS A 273 13.17 5.10 1.37
N PRO A 274 12.43 3.98 1.27
CA PRO A 274 11.49 3.61 2.32
C PRO A 274 12.24 3.35 3.63
N GLN A 275 11.70 3.83 4.74
CA GLN A 275 12.27 3.70 6.08
C GLN A 275 11.33 2.84 6.95
N MET A 276 11.89 1.90 7.72
CA MET A 276 11.12 1.12 8.71
C MET A 276 10.94 1.88 10.03
N GLY A 277 11.90 2.72 10.41
CA GLY A 277 12.02 3.21 11.78
C GLY A 277 12.25 2.09 12.80
N ASP A 278 12.32 2.42 14.08
CA ASP A 278 12.30 1.51 15.22
C ASP A 278 11.92 2.28 16.49
N VAL A 279 10.70 2.08 17.01
CA VAL A 279 10.24 2.80 18.22
C VAL A 279 11.10 2.49 19.44
N ASN A 280 11.69 1.30 19.53
CA ASN A 280 12.55 0.93 20.66
C ASN A 280 13.88 1.70 20.64
N MET A 281 14.25 2.24 19.49
CA MET A 281 15.44 3.08 19.31
C MET A 281 15.10 4.58 19.27
N GLY A 282 13.82 4.95 19.41
CA GLY A 282 13.35 6.32 19.21
C GLY A 282 13.48 6.81 17.76
N ASP A 283 13.62 5.90 16.79
CA ASP A 283 13.83 6.21 15.39
C ASP A 283 12.50 6.19 14.63
N ILE A 284 11.75 7.29 14.69
CA ILE A 284 10.51 7.44 13.91
C ILE A 284 10.82 8.35 12.71
N PRO A 285 10.60 7.91 11.45
CA PRO A 285 10.99 8.68 10.27
C PRO A 285 10.35 10.08 10.24
N GLU A 286 11.18 11.12 10.37
CA GLU A 286 10.77 12.53 10.43
C GLU A 286 9.95 12.96 9.20
N THR A 287 10.36 12.49 8.01
CA THR A 287 9.64 12.75 6.75
C THR A 287 8.24 12.14 6.76
N TYR A 288 8.06 10.97 7.38
CA TYR A 288 6.74 10.34 7.49
C TYR A 288 5.87 11.08 8.51
N ARG A 289 6.47 11.54 9.62
CA ARG A 289 5.80 12.42 10.60
C ARG A 289 5.30 13.70 9.93
N ALA A 290 6.14 14.35 9.13
CA ALA A 290 5.78 15.60 8.46
C ALA A 290 4.61 15.41 7.47
N VAL A 291 4.64 14.33 6.69
CA VAL A 291 3.54 14.01 5.76
C VAL A 291 2.27 13.63 6.52
N SER A 292 2.37 12.82 7.58
CA SER A 292 1.21 12.44 8.42
C SER A 292 0.54 13.66 9.05
N ASP A 293 1.32 14.58 9.61
CA ASP A 293 0.80 15.80 10.22
C ASP A 293 0.17 16.75 9.18
N ALA A 294 0.82 16.94 8.03
CA ALA A 294 0.30 17.78 6.96
C ALA A 294 -1.02 17.27 6.36
N LEU A 295 -1.22 15.94 6.36
CA LEU A 295 -2.41 15.28 5.83
C LEU A 295 -3.46 14.92 6.90
N ARG A 296 -3.23 15.27 8.17
CA ARG A 296 -4.09 14.86 9.30
C ARG A 296 -5.58 15.12 9.07
N SER A 297 -5.96 16.26 8.49
CA SER A 297 -7.36 16.64 8.28
C SER A 297 -8.15 15.70 7.34
N ILE A 298 -7.45 14.97 6.48
CA ILE A 298 -8.05 14.02 5.54
C ILE A 298 -7.79 12.56 5.94
N ARG A 299 -7.14 12.30 7.08
CA ARG A 299 -7.00 10.93 7.58
C ARG A 299 -8.37 10.37 7.98
N PHE A 300 -8.62 9.11 7.66
CA PHE A 300 -9.80 8.39 8.14
C PHE A 300 -9.56 7.90 9.57
N GLU A 301 -10.47 8.27 10.48
CA GLU A 301 -10.38 7.89 11.91
C GLU A 301 -11.70 7.30 12.45
N ASP A 302 -12.76 7.27 11.65
CA ASP A 302 -14.12 6.85 12.07
C ASP A 302 -14.30 5.32 12.10
N TYR A 303 -13.26 4.59 12.51
CA TYR A 303 -13.30 3.15 12.68
C TYR A 303 -14.35 2.76 13.74
N GLN A 304 -15.11 1.70 13.46
CA GLN A 304 -16.11 1.18 14.40
C GLN A 304 -15.51 0.07 15.25
N GLN A 305 -16.09 -0.18 16.44
CA GLN A 305 -15.70 -1.31 17.30
C GLN A 305 -16.25 -2.64 16.74
N ASN A 306 -15.88 -2.95 15.50
CA ASN A 306 -16.30 -4.10 14.73
C ASN A 306 -15.04 -4.88 14.32
N PRO A 307 -14.91 -6.18 14.64
CA PRO A 307 -13.71 -6.96 14.31
C PRO A 307 -13.35 -7.01 12.82
N MET A 308 -14.30 -6.74 11.92
CA MET A 308 -14.04 -6.69 10.47
C MET A 308 -13.41 -5.36 10.02
N ASP A 309 -13.49 -4.33 10.85
CA ASP A 309 -13.02 -2.97 10.55
C ASP A 309 -11.68 -2.67 11.23
N LEU A 310 -11.15 -3.59 12.04
CA LEU A 310 -10.00 -3.34 12.90
C LEU A 310 -8.81 -4.24 12.56
N ILE A 311 -7.61 -3.74 12.86
CA ILE A 311 -6.41 -4.56 12.88
C ILE A 311 -6.64 -5.65 13.92
N ARG A 312 -6.52 -6.92 13.49
CA ARG A 312 -6.52 -8.03 14.44
C ARG A 312 -5.29 -7.88 15.34
N VAL A 313 -5.38 -8.25 16.60
CA VAL A 313 -4.24 -8.21 17.52
C VAL A 313 -4.20 -9.46 18.40
N PRO A 314 -3.00 -9.89 18.85
CA PRO A 314 -2.89 -10.94 19.85
C PRO A 314 -3.56 -10.54 21.17
N ARG A 315 -4.24 -11.48 21.84
CA ARG A 315 -4.70 -11.25 23.21
C ARG A 315 -3.51 -11.02 24.16
N PRO A 316 -3.63 -10.15 25.17
CA PRO A 316 -4.84 -9.48 25.63
C PRO A 316 -5.07 -8.07 25.05
N LEU A 317 -4.42 -7.69 23.95
CA LEU A 317 -4.53 -6.35 23.38
C LEU A 317 -5.94 -6.04 22.88
N ASP A 318 -6.33 -4.77 22.95
CA ASP A 318 -7.58 -4.27 22.41
C ASP A 318 -7.41 -3.85 20.94
N ALA A 319 -8.18 -4.49 20.04
CA ALA A 319 -8.04 -4.26 18.61
C ALA A 319 -8.41 -2.83 18.18
N TYR A 320 -9.32 -2.17 18.90
CA TYR A 320 -9.76 -0.82 18.57
C TYR A 320 -8.69 0.18 18.98
N GLU A 321 -8.20 0.09 20.22
CA GLU A 321 -7.10 0.94 20.71
C GLU A 321 -5.86 0.80 19.83
N GLU A 322 -5.49 -0.43 19.46
CA GLU A 322 -4.31 -0.67 18.64
C GLU A 322 -4.47 -0.22 17.18
N THR A 323 -5.69 -0.26 16.64
CA THR A 323 -5.97 0.31 15.31
C THR A 323 -5.79 1.82 15.33
N LEU A 324 -6.28 2.51 16.37
CA LEU A 324 -6.04 3.94 16.53
C LEU A 324 -4.56 4.24 16.77
N ASN A 325 -3.89 3.54 17.70
CA ASN A 325 -2.44 3.72 17.91
C ASN A 325 -1.65 3.59 16.61
N TRP A 326 -2.03 2.64 15.75
CA TRP A 326 -1.41 2.47 14.44
C TRP A 326 -1.65 3.68 13.52
N LEU A 327 -2.87 4.22 13.44
CA LEU A 327 -3.15 5.44 12.67
C LEU A 327 -2.37 6.66 13.16
N HIS A 328 -2.21 6.76 14.49
CA HIS A 328 -1.57 7.87 15.19
C HIS A 328 -0.06 7.68 15.40
N ARG A 329 0.55 6.60 14.89
CA ARG A 329 1.96 6.23 15.13
C ARG A 329 3.00 7.28 14.74
N PHE A 330 2.62 8.22 13.88
CA PHE A 330 3.47 9.33 13.43
C PHE A 330 3.10 10.68 14.06
N ASP A 331 2.05 10.74 14.88
CA ASP A 331 1.66 11.98 15.54
C ASP A 331 2.72 12.35 16.59
N MET A 332 2.91 13.66 16.79
CA MET A 332 3.69 14.17 17.91
C MET A 332 2.94 13.85 19.20
N ALA A 333 3.64 13.40 20.24
CA ALA A 333 3.04 13.37 21.57
C ALA A 333 2.80 14.82 22.00
N ASP A 334 1.59 15.11 22.50
CA ASP A 334 1.24 16.42 23.07
C ASP A 334 2.08 16.76 24.31
#